data_AF-A0A7I0J4Y0-F1
#
_entry.id   AF-A0A7I0J4Y0-F1
#
_cell.length_a   1.000
_cell.length_b   1.000
_cell.length_c   1.000
_cell.angle_alpha   90.00
_cell.angle_beta   90.00
_cell.angle_gamma   90.00
#
_symmetry.space_group_name_H-M   'P 1'
#
loop_
_entity.id
_entity.type
_entity.pdbx_description
1 polymer ?
#
loop_
_entity_poly.entity_id
_entity_poly.type
_entity_poly.pdbx_seq_one_letter_code
_entity_poly.pdbx_strand_id
1 'polypeptide(L)'
;EGQATVAYEIADQMPGGRMPDIVMLPVGGGGLAAGVTHYFADQGRDARFVFCEPAGAPSLRESLAAGKRLRLAKVDNFVDGAAVAEIGREPLRYLKEFAAD
;
A
#
# COMPACT_ATOMS: atom_id res chain seq x y z
N GLU A 1 -1.18 0.72 13.24
CA GLU A 1 -2.35 0.68 14.13
C GLU A 1 -3.49 1.56 13.63
N GLY A 2 -3.36 2.88 13.48
CA GLY A 2 -4.47 3.73 13.01
C GLY A 2 -5.03 3.37 11.62
N GLN A 3 -4.17 3.19 10.61
CA GLN A 3 -4.66 2.98 9.23
C GLN A 3 -5.31 1.62 8.97
N ALA A 4 -5.11 0.64 9.86
CA ALA A 4 -5.72 -0.69 9.72
C ALA A 4 -7.24 -0.67 10.00
N THR A 5 -7.75 0.37 10.68
CA THR A 5 -9.19 0.50 10.93
C THR A 5 -9.98 0.64 9.63
N VAL A 6 -9.37 1.21 8.58
CA VAL A 6 -9.99 1.26 7.25
C VAL A 6 -10.27 -0.14 6.71
N ALA A 7 -9.38 -1.11 6.95
CA ALA A 7 -9.60 -2.49 6.52
C ALA A 7 -10.69 -3.19 7.35
N TYR A 8 -10.77 -2.88 8.65
CA TYR A 8 -11.87 -3.31 9.50
C TYR A 8 -13.22 -2.77 8.98
N GLU A 9 -13.29 -1.48 8.68
CA GLU A 9 -14.48 -0.83 8.14
C GLU A 9 -14.87 -1.41 6.77
N ILE A 10 -13.91 -1.64 5.87
CA ILE A 10 -14.15 -2.33 4.60
C ILE A 10 -14.76 -3.71 4.87
N ALA A 11 -14.18 -4.51 5.76
CA ALA A 11 -14.65 -5.86 6.05
C ALA A 11 -16.07 -5.88 6.64
N ASP A 12 -16.38 -4.94 7.53
CA ASP A 12 -17.68 -4.80 8.19
C ASP A 12 -18.78 -4.36 7.20
N GLN A 13 -18.43 -3.49 6.26
CA GLN A 13 -19.37 -2.95 5.27
C GLN A 13 -19.65 -3.91 4.10
N MET A 14 -18.93 -5.04 4.00
CA MET A 14 -19.13 -6.00 2.93
C MET A 14 -20.39 -6.86 3.13
N PRO A 15 -21.28 -6.96 2.13
CA PRO A 15 -22.51 -7.74 2.23
C PRO A 15 -22.26 -9.20 2.59
N GLY A 16 -22.87 -9.66 3.68
CA GLY A 16 -22.75 -11.04 4.15
C GLY A 16 -21.34 -11.44 4.58
N GLY A 17 -20.48 -10.47 4.97
CA GLY A 17 -19.12 -10.74 5.44
C GLY A 17 -18.16 -11.19 4.34
N ARG A 18 -18.48 -10.93 3.06
CA ARG A 18 -17.61 -11.27 1.92
C ARG A 18 -16.33 -10.42 1.92
N MET A 19 -15.29 -10.91 1.25
CA MET A 19 -14.12 -10.08 0.92
C MET A 19 -14.35 -9.35 -0.40
N PRO A 20 -13.75 -8.17 -0.61
CA PRO A 20 -13.52 -7.66 -1.95
C PRO A 20 -12.58 -8.59 -2.72
N ASP A 21 -12.86 -8.83 -4.01
CA ASP A 21 -11.94 -9.57 -4.89
C ASP A 21 -10.66 -8.79 -5.17
N ILE A 22 -10.78 -7.45 -5.27
CA ILE A 22 -9.69 -6.52 -5.54
C ILE A 22 -9.79 -5.33 -4.58
N VAL A 23 -8.65 -4.91 -4.02
CA VAL A 23 -8.54 -3.70 -3.22
C VAL A 23 -7.44 -2.81 -3.82
N MET A 24 -7.84 -1.66 -4.37
CA MET A 24 -6.93 -0.64 -4.89
C MET A 24 -6.54 0.34 -3.79
N LEU A 25 -5.25 0.47 -3.52
CA LEU A 25 -4.73 1.24 -2.38
C LEU A 25 -3.76 2.32 -2.86
N PRO A 26 -3.99 3.60 -2.54
CA PRO A 26 -3.02 4.65 -2.83
C PRO A 26 -1.77 4.45 -1.96
N VAL A 27 -0.60 4.73 -2.55
CA VAL A 27 0.68 4.63 -1.87
C VAL A 27 1.44 5.96 -1.98
N GLY A 28 1.66 6.57 -0.82
CA GLY A 28 2.70 7.57 -0.61
C GLY A 28 3.73 7.01 0.37
N GLY A 29 3.58 7.33 1.67
CA GLY A 29 4.44 6.77 2.71
C GLY A 29 4.24 5.27 2.98
N GLY A 30 3.19 4.67 2.40
CA GLY A 30 2.86 3.24 2.49
C GLY A 30 2.04 2.81 3.71
N GLY A 31 1.79 3.71 4.68
CA GLY A 31 1.12 3.34 5.94
C GLY A 31 -0.29 2.77 5.78
N LEU A 32 -1.10 3.34 4.87
CA LEU A 32 -2.43 2.81 4.57
C LEU A 32 -2.36 1.44 3.90
N ALA A 33 -1.58 1.33 2.82
CA ALA A 33 -1.41 0.09 2.10
C ALA A 33 -0.93 -1.04 3.02
N ALA A 34 0.13 -0.80 3.80
CA ALA A 34 0.66 -1.76 4.76
C ALA A 34 -0.35 -2.12 5.86
N GLY A 35 -1.10 -1.14 6.38
CA GLY A 35 -2.11 -1.39 7.40
C GLY A 35 -3.26 -2.26 6.87
N VAL A 36 -3.72 -1.99 5.66
CA VAL A 36 -4.84 -2.72 5.04
C VAL A 36 -4.44 -4.13 4.65
N THR A 37 -3.30 -4.29 3.97
CA THR A 37 -2.84 -5.63 3.54
C THR A 37 -2.56 -6.52 4.74
N HIS A 38 -1.91 -5.98 5.78
CA HIS A 38 -1.58 -6.73 6.99
C HIS A 38 -2.84 -7.16 7.77
N TYR A 39 -3.85 -6.29 7.89
CA TYR A 39 -5.11 -6.65 8.55
C TYR A 39 -5.79 -7.85 7.88
N PHE A 40 -5.87 -7.88 6.55
CA PHE A 40 -6.48 -8.99 5.83
C PHE A 40 -5.64 -10.26 5.89
N ALA A 41 -4.31 -10.13 5.80
CA ALA A 41 -3.38 -11.24 5.96
C ALA A 41 -3.53 -11.92 7.33
N ASP A 42 -3.66 -11.16 8.42
CA ASP A 42 -3.85 -11.68 9.79
C ASP A 42 -5.17 -12.47 9.95
N GLN A 43 -6.15 -12.23 9.09
CA GLN A 43 -7.40 -12.99 9.07
C GLN A 43 -7.39 -14.17 8.09
N GLY A 44 -6.26 -14.43 7.41
CA GLY A 44 -6.17 -15.46 6.38
C GLY A 44 -7.04 -15.18 5.16
N ARG A 45 -7.34 -13.90 4.90
CA ARG A 45 -8.19 -13.45 3.78
C ARG A 45 -7.29 -12.84 2.72
N ASP A 46 -7.23 -13.46 1.54
CA ASP A 46 -6.37 -13.01 0.46
C ASP A 46 -7.19 -12.32 -0.64
N ALA A 47 -7.11 -11.00 -0.69
CA ALA A 47 -7.67 -10.19 -1.77
C ALA A 47 -6.55 -9.81 -2.73
N ARG A 48 -6.88 -9.57 -3.99
CA ARG A 48 -5.90 -9.00 -4.91
C ARG A 48 -5.67 -7.53 -4.56
N PHE A 49 -4.50 -7.22 -4.01
CA PHE A 49 -4.10 -5.84 -3.75
C PHE A 49 -3.46 -5.22 -4.99
N VAL A 50 -3.86 -3.99 -5.31
CA VAL A 50 -3.28 -3.19 -6.39
C VAL A 50 -2.82 -1.87 -5.80
N PHE A 51 -1.53 -1.56 -5.91
CA PHE A 51 -0.95 -0.35 -5.35
C PHE A 51 -0.91 0.77 -6.38
N CYS A 52 -1.45 1.93 -6.01
CA CYS A 52 -1.57 3.07 -6.90
C CYS A 52 -0.61 4.17 -6.45
N GLU A 53 0.44 4.42 -7.25
CA GLU A 53 1.38 5.53 -7.04
C GLU A 53 1.25 6.58 -8.14
N PRO A 54 1.52 7.86 -7.86
CA PRO A 54 1.69 8.86 -8.90
C PRO A 54 2.86 8.48 -9.82
N ALA A 55 2.69 8.61 -11.14
CA ALA A 55 3.75 8.29 -12.11
C ALA A 55 5.05 9.09 -11.86
N GLY A 56 4.94 10.30 -11.29
CA GLY A 56 6.08 11.13 -10.91
C GLY A 56 6.61 10.91 -9.48
N ALA A 57 6.06 9.96 -8.73
CA ALA A 57 6.46 9.63 -7.36
C ALA A 57 6.38 8.12 -7.00
N PRO A 58 6.86 7.17 -7.83
CA PRO A 58 6.66 5.72 -7.64
C PRO A 58 7.64 5.09 -6.62
N SER A 59 7.65 5.55 -5.37
CA SER A 59 8.67 5.17 -4.38
C SER A 59 8.61 3.70 -3.91
N LEU A 60 7.41 3.10 -3.85
CA LEU A 60 7.21 1.68 -3.54
C LEU A 60 7.68 0.83 -4.70
N ARG A 61 7.15 1.07 -5.91
CA ARG A 61 7.49 0.30 -7.11
C ARG A 61 9.00 0.23 -7.33
N GLU A 62 9.68 1.37 -7.26
CA GLU A 62 11.13 1.43 -7.43
C GLU A 62 11.87 0.68 -6.30
N SER A 63 11.40 0.80 -5.05
CA SER A 63 12.00 0.05 -3.92
C SER A 63 11.81 -1.46 -4.05
N LEU A 64 10.65 -1.93 -4.54
CA LEU A 64 10.36 -3.33 -4.80
C LEU A 64 11.23 -3.86 -5.94
N ALA A 65 11.29 -3.14 -7.06
CA ALA A 65 12.11 -3.51 -8.21
C ALA A 65 13.61 -3.61 -7.86
N ALA A 66 14.11 -2.72 -7.00
CA ALA A 66 15.50 -2.74 -6.53
C ALA A 66 15.77 -3.75 -5.40
N GLY A 67 14.72 -4.36 -4.82
CA GLY A 67 14.82 -5.23 -3.64
C GLY A 67 15.30 -4.53 -2.37
N LYS A 68 15.29 -3.19 -2.34
CA LYS A 68 15.73 -2.38 -1.18
C LYS A 68 15.04 -1.03 -1.16
N ARG A 69 14.85 -0.48 0.04
CA ARG A 69 14.34 0.88 0.25
C ARG A 69 15.24 1.87 -0.47
N LEU A 70 14.67 2.65 -1.39
CA LEU A 70 15.41 3.68 -2.11
C LEU A 70 14.68 5.02 -2.10
N ARG A 71 15.46 6.07 -2.29
CA ARG A 71 14.99 7.43 -2.39
C ARG A 71 15.02 7.88 -3.86
N LEU A 72 13.88 8.31 -4.36
CA LEU A 72 13.73 8.94 -5.68
C LEU A 72 14.54 10.24 -5.73
N ALA A 73 15.22 10.47 -6.85
CA ALA A 73 16.01 11.69 -7.06
C ALA A 73 15.14 12.93 -7.30
N LYS A 74 13.94 12.73 -7.87
CA LYS A 74 12.95 13.76 -8.17
C LYS A 74 11.56 13.22 -7.90
N VAL A 75 10.66 14.12 -7.52
CA VAL A 75 9.25 13.84 -7.26
C VAL A 75 8.41 14.93 -7.92
N ASP A 76 7.34 14.53 -8.60
CA ASP A 76 6.28 15.43 -9.05
C ASP A 76 5.24 15.60 -7.93
N ASN A 77 4.95 16.86 -7.58
CA ASN A 77 4.03 17.21 -6.49
C ASN A 77 2.58 17.41 -6.97
N PHE A 78 2.22 16.95 -8.19
CA PHE A 78 0.84 17.01 -8.68
C PHE A 78 -0.17 16.32 -7.74
N VAL A 79 0.22 15.20 -7.11
CA VAL A 79 -0.54 14.52 -6.05
C VAL A 79 0.24 14.63 -4.75
N ASP A 80 0.16 15.79 -4.10
CA ASP A 80 0.92 16.15 -2.90
C ASP A 80 0.86 15.10 -1.77
N GLY A 81 -0.32 14.53 -1.50
CA GLY A 81 -0.53 13.52 -0.46
C GLY A 81 0.17 12.17 -0.73
N ALA A 82 0.55 11.91 -1.98
CA ALA A 82 1.25 10.69 -2.39
C ALA A 82 2.64 10.97 -3.00
N ALA A 83 3.06 12.24 -3.08
CA ALA A 83 4.34 12.70 -3.59
C ALA A 83 5.48 12.40 -2.59
N VAL A 84 5.75 11.12 -2.36
CA VAL A 84 6.74 10.66 -1.39
C VAL A 84 8.01 10.21 -2.11
N ALA A 85 9.14 10.80 -1.76
CA ALA A 85 10.43 10.46 -2.37
C ALA A 85 10.99 9.12 -1.88
N GLU A 86 10.65 8.69 -0.67
CA GLU A 86 11.17 7.47 -0.07
C GLU A 86 10.09 6.85 0.82
N ILE A 87 9.61 5.66 0.47
CA ILE A 87 8.59 4.94 1.25
C ILE A 87 9.03 4.75 2.72
N GLY A 88 8.09 4.69 3.65
CA GLY A 88 8.40 4.40 5.05
C GLY A 88 9.08 3.03 5.23
N ARG A 89 10.03 2.93 6.17
CA ARG A 89 10.75 1.68 6.47
C ARG A 89 9.82 0.56 6.94
N GLU A 90 8.94 0.86 7.90
CA GLU A 90 7.99 -0.14 8.42
C GLU A 90 6.92 -0.53 7.40
N PRO A 91 6.29 0.41 6.67
CA PRO A 91 5.41 0.04 5.56
C PRO A 91 6.06 -0.89 4.53
N LEU A 92 7.30 -0.60 4.11
CA LEU A 92 8.01 -1.46 3.18
C LEU A 92 8.30 -2.86 3.76
N ARG A 93 8.49 -3.00 5.08
CA ARG A 93 8.68 -4.30 5.72
C ARG A 93 7.50 -5.25 5.46
N TYR A 94 6.28 -4.71 5.41
CA TYR A 94 5.06 -5.46 5.09
C TYR A 94 4.81 -5.56 3.58
N LEU A 95 5.16 -4.52 2.82
CA LEU A 95 4.85 -4.44 1.39
C LEU A 95 5.90 -5.13 0.49
N LYS A 96 7.09 -5.47 1.01
CA LYS A 96 8.19 -6.08 0.25
C LYS A 96 7.88 -7.45 -0.35
N GLU A 97 6.81 -8.11 0.10
CA GLU A 97 6.40 -9.44 -0.38
C GLU A 97 5.54 -9.36 -1.64
N PHE A 98 5.07 -8.15 -1.99
CA PHE A 98 4.31 -7.92 -3.21
C PHE A 98 5.22 -7.69 -4.42
N ALA A 99 4.66 -7.97 -5.60
CA ALA A 99 5.32 -7.70 -6.86
C ALA A 99 5.35 -6.19 -7.18
N ALA A 100 6.29 -5.80 -8.04
CA ALA A 100 6.54 -4.41 -8.41
C ALA A 100 5.70 -3.93 -9.62
N ASP A 101 4.64 -4.67 -9.97
CA ASP A 101 3.82 -4.46 -11.17
C ASP A 101 2.63 -3.51 -10.97
#